data_AF-A0A8H6Y1L4-F1
#
_entry.id   AF-A0A8H6Y1L4-F1
#
_cell.length_a   1.000
_cell.length_b   1.000
_cell.length_c   1.000
_cell.angle_alpha   90.00
_cell.angle_beta   90.00
_cell.angle_gamma   90.00
#
_symmetry.space_group_name_H-M   'P 1'
#
loop_
_entity.id
_entity.type
_entity.pdbx_description
1 polymer ?
#
loop_
_entity_poly.entity_id
_entity_poly.type
_entity_poly.pdbx_seq_one_letter_code
_entity_poly.pdbx_strand_id
1 'polypeptide(L)'
;MLLDLSVELLETIGAQLMRNDQAVLRSVCKTLDGAVGRLFFSTLLLKIDSKRTISRFGKLEVLASGPTGWSLHANTLVVVLEPRWTGMMSLSQPPQATENWSALDDSLADVLTRALATLTKIRTVRYNHWQSDSDHVDSWTWGRSVFLDFLNKSATLEELELDIPRMLDVSGLQVRNLRKLTLKLNPKPDWRAVPLPQTGTPVYQTFANLILAQNRLSALHLEGDAEWSAVWRILRSTRHCMKPVEITTNVVTQELFSYLTSFSGLEKLTLRSPDGGNLDASNRLADAFFETILPSHAESLTELSCPAAHESRFSFGTHNVHVALLEREWRGREEQSWEHDTR
;
A
#
# COMPACT_ATOMS: atom_id res chain seq x y z
N MET A 1 -17.69 1.91 29.11
CA MET A 1 -18.44 2.25 30.34
C MET A 1 -19.23 3.56 30.30
N LEU A 2 -18.80 4.64 29.63
CA LEU A 2 -19.69 5.81 29.35
C LEU A 2 -20.43 5.69 28.02
N LEU A 3 -19.83 4.99 27.04
CA LEU A 3 -20.43 4.71 25.73
C LEU A 3 -21.55 3.66 25.77
N ASP A 4 -21.70 2.97 26.91
CA ASP A 4 -22.71 1.92 27.11
C ASP A 4 -23.99 2.45 27.77
N LEU A 5 -24.01 3.74 28.14
CA LEU A 5 -25.17 4.40 28.73
C LEU A 5 -26.12 4.85 27.64
N SER A 6 -27.43 4.67 27.86
CA SER A 6 -28.44 5.17 26.93
C SER A 6 -28.47 6.70 26.92
N VAL A 7 -28.94 7.30 25.81
CA VAL A 7 -28.99 8.76 25.64
C VAL A 7 -29.86 9.40 26.73
N GLU A 8 -30.96 8.76 27.12
CA GLU A 8 -31.87 9.23 28.16
C GLU A 8 -31.21 9.28 29.55
N LEU A 9 -30.31 8.33 29.82
CA LEU A 9 -29.59 8.26 31.08
C LEU A 9 -28.48 9.33 31.13
N LEU A 10 -27.84 9.62 30.00
CA LEU A 10 -26.90 10.74 29.88
C LEU A 10 -27.60 12.09 30.06
N GLU A 11 -28.80 12.27 29.49
CA GLU A 11 -29.62 13.47 29.68
C GLU A 11 -30.03 13.65 31.15
N THR A 12 -30.46 12.56 31.80
CA THR A 12 -30.85 12.57 33.21
C THR A 12 -29.69 12.92 34.13
N ILE A 13 -28.50 12.33 33.90
CA ILE A 13 -27.28 12.69 34.63
C ILE A 13 -26.95 14.17 34.38
N GLY A 14 -26.99 14.63 33.14
CA GLY A 14 -26.73 16.02 32.78
C GLY A 14 -27.65 17.02 33.49
N ALA A 15 -28.93 16.66 33.68
CA ALA A 15 -29.91 17.49 34.37
C ALA A 15 -29.69 17.57 35.89
N GLN A 16 -29.09 16.55 36.51
CA GLN A 16 -28.84 16.49 37.95
C GLN A 16 -27.49 17.09 38.37
N LEU A 17 -26.56 17.32 37.43
CA LEU A 17 -25.25 17.89 37.72
C LEU A 17 -25.30 19.40 38.01
N MET A 18 -24.48 19.85 38.96
CA MET A 18 -24.26 21.27 39.24
C MET A 18 -23.58 21.96 38.05
N ARG A 19 -23.68 23.29 37.93
CA ARG A 19 -23.13 24.05 36.78
C ARG A 19 -21.64 23.78 36.51
N ASN A 20 -20.84 23.65 37.57
CA ASN A 20 -19.40 23.36 37.42
C ASN A 20 -19.17 21.96 36.85
N ASP A 21 -19.90 20.96 37.35
CA ASP A 21 -19.77 19.58 36.88
C ASP A 21 -20.32 19.40 35.46
N GLN A 22 -21.36 20.16 35.07
CA GLN A 22 -21.81 20.23 33.68
C GLN A 22 -20.74 20.82 32.76
N ALA A 23 -19.98 21.82 33.20
CA ALA A 23 -18.88 22.37 32.42
C ALA A 23 -17.74 21.36 32.25
N VAL A 24 -17.39 20.64 33.32
CA VAL A 24 -16.41 19.54 33.27
C VAL A 24 -16.90 18.44 32.33
N LEU A 25 -18.16 17.99 32.46
CA LEU A 25 -18.74 16.98 31.59
C LEU A 25 -18.70 17.41 30.11
N ARG A 26 -19.10 18.64 29.79
CA ARG A 26 -18.99 19.17 28.40
C ARG A 26 -17.56 19.18 27.91
N SER A 27 -16.59 19.52 28.75
CA SER A 27 -15.16 19.49 28.39
C SER A 27 -14.69 18.05 28.12
N VAL A 28 -15.09 17.10 28.95
CA VAL A 28 -14.81 15.67 28.76
C VAL A 28 -15.45 15.16 27.48
N CYS A 29 -16.74 15.46 27.25
CA CYS A 29 -17.45 15.10 26.03
C CYS A 29 -16.77 15.69 24.79
N LYS A 30 -16.35 16.96 24.82
CA LYS A 30 -15.62 17.59 23.70
C LYS A 30 -14.25 16.94 23.45
N THR A 31 -13.55 16.58 24.52
CA THR A 31 -12.25 15.89 24.43
C THR A 31 -12.43 14.48 23.85
N LEU A 32 -13.45 13.77 24.32
CA LEU A 32 -13.82 12.44 23.84
C LEU A 32 -14.28 12.49 22.39
N ASP A 33 -15.13 13.45 22.02
CA ASP A 33 -15.57 13.67 20.65
C ASP A 33 -14.39 13.96 19.72
N GLY A 34 -13.43 14.77 20.15
CA GLY A 34 -12.18 14.98 19.42
C GLY A 34 -11.31 13.72 19.29
N ALA A 35 -11.24 12.87 20.31
CA ALA A 35 -10.48 11.63 20.30
C ALA A 35 -11.16 10.54 19.45
N VAL A 36 -12.46 10.34 19.64
CA VAL A 36 -13.32 9.41 18.89
C VAL A 36 -13.39 9.85 17.44
N GLY A 37 -13.58 11.14 17.15
CA GLY A 37 -13.57 11.68 15.80
C GLY A 37 -12.26 11.37 15.08
N ARG A 38 -11.11 11.53 15.74
CA ARG A 38 -9.80 11.15 15.16
C ARG A 38 -9.70 9.67 14.81
N LEU A 39 -10.18 8.79 15.69
CA LEU A 39 -10.13 7.34 15.48
C LEU A 39 -11.13 6.88 14.43
N PHE A 40 -12.35 7.40 14.46
CA PHE A 40 -13.43 7.01 13.57
C PHE A 40 -13.20 7.53 12.14
N PHE A 41 -12.69 8.75 12.00
CA PHE A 41 -12.46 9.39 10.72
C PHE A 41 -11.00 9.27 10.24
N SER A 42 -10.15 8.46 10.88
CA SER A 42 -8.75 8.27 10.46
C SER A 42 -8.62 7.67 9.05
N THR A 43 -9.58 6.82 8.67
CA THR A 43 -9.57 6.11 7.41
C THR A 43 -10.78 6.52 6.57
N LEU A 44 -10.52 7.09 5.39
CA LEU A 44 -11.53 7.35 4.38
C LEU A 44 -11.50 6.21 3.34
N LEU A 45 -12.61 5.47 3.26
CA LEU A 45 -12.81 4.45 2.24
C LEU A 45 -13.62 5.03 1.08
N LEU A 46 -12.96 5.21 -0.06
CA LEU A 46 -13.56 5.70 -1.29
C LEU A 46 -13.77 4.51 -2.22
N LYS A 47 -14.97 3.94 -2.14
CA LYS A 47 -15.40 2.90 -3.08
C LYS A 47 -15.97 3.53 -4.32
N ILE A 48 -15.42 3.19 -5.47
CA ILE A 48 -15.88 3.65 -6.78
C ILE A 48 -16.45 2.44 -7.51
N ASP A 49 -17.75 2.47 -7.73
CA ASP A 49 -18.48 1.47 -8.52
C ASP A 49 -19.21 2.25 -9.60
N SER A 50 -18.89 1.99 -10.86
CA SER A 50 -19.45 2.73 -11.99
C SER A 50 -20.98 2.71 -12.06
N LYS A 51 -21.64 1.69 -11.49
CA LYS A 51 -23.11 1.58 -11.50
C LYS A 51 -23.75 2.37 -10.36
N ARG A 52 -23.03 2.52 -9.24
CA ARG A 52 -23.52 3.18 -8.02
C ARG A 52 -22.94 4.57 -7.83
N THR A 53 -22.10 5.04 -8.74
CA THR A 53 -21.40 6.32 -8.61
C THR A 53 -22.38 7.43 -8.30
N ILE A 54 -23.54 7.47 -8.99
CA ILE A 54 -24.64 8.44 -8.81
C ILE A 54 -25.04 8.58 -7.32
N SER A 55 -25.30 7.48 -6.62
CA SER A 55 -25.67 7.51 -5.20
C SER A 55 -24.54 7.95 -4.26
N ARG A 56 -23.27 7.82 -4.71
CA ARG A 56 -22.08 8.17 -3.93
C ARG A 56 -21.60 9.61 -4.18
N PHE A 57 -22.08 10.30 -5.24
CA PHE A 57 -21.79 11.72 -5.46
C PHE A 57 -22.13 12.56 -4.24
N GLY A 58 -23.29 12.34 -3.61
CA GLY A 58 -23.68 13.13 -2.43
C GLY A 58 -22.64 13.08 -1.30
N LYS A 59 -21.95 11.94 -1.10
CA LYS A 59 -20.87 11.85 -0.09
C LYS A 59 -19.61 12.59 -0.52
N LEU A 60 -19.24 12.52 -1.80
CA LEU A 60 -18.10 13.25 -2.34
C LEU A 60 -18.37 14.76 -2.37
N GLU A 61 -19.59 15.18 -2.67
CA GLU A 61 -20.02 16.58 -2.62
C GLU A 61 -19.98 17.10 -1.18
N VAL A 62 -20.47 16.35 -0.20
CA VAL A 62 -20.34 16.71 1.21
C VAL A 62 -18.86 16.88 1.59
N LEU A 63 -17.98 15.96 1.17
CA LEU A 63 -16.54 16.08 1.39
C LEU A 63 -15.93 17.29 0.66
N ALA A 64 -16.36 17.58 -0.57
CA ALA A 64 -15.91 18.70 -1.38
C ALA A 64 -16.45 20.06 -0.87
N SER A 65 -17.58 20.07 -0.16
CA SER A 65 -18.25 21.29 0.30
C SER A 65 -17.54 21.98 1.47
N GLY A 66 -16.63 21.31 2.17
CA GLY A 66 -15.87 21.94 3.25
C GLY A 66 -15.34 20.99 4.33
N PRO A 67 -15.13 21.52 5.56
CA PRO A 67 -14.59 20.74 6.65
C PRO A 67 -15.58 19.66 7.10
N THR A 68 -15.16 18.41 6.97
CA THR A 68 -15.85 17.22 7.46
C THR A 68 -14.94 16.51 8.45
N GLY A 69 -15.46 15.54 9.22
CA GLY A 69 -14.63 14.71 10.08
C GLY A 69 -13.44 14.08 9.33
N TRP A 70 -13.67 13.61 8.10
CA TRP A 70 -12.60 13.05 7.25
C TRP A 70 -11.59 14.10 6.79
N SER A 71 -11.99 15.28 6.32
CA SER A 71 -10.99 16.28 5.89
C SER A 71 -10.15 16.82 7.05
N LEU A 72 -10.66 16.74 8.29
CA LEU A 72 -9.93 17.14 9.49
C LEU A 72 -9.02 16.05 10.07
N HIS A 73 -9.41 14.77 9.94
CA HIS A 73 -8.79 13.67 10.69
C HIS A 73 -8.27 12.51 9.84
N ALA A 74 -8.68 12.38 8.59
CA ALA A 74 -8.23 11.29 7.73
C ALA A 74 -6.73 11.39 7.52
N ASN A 75 -6.04 10.31 7.86
CA ASN A 75 -4.63 10.10 7.58
C ASN A 75 -4.41 8.95 6.59
N THR A 76 -5.45 8.12 6.37
CA THR A 76 -5.42 6.99 5.46
C THR A 76 -6.54 7.12 4.43
N LEU A 77 -6.19 7.10 3.15
CA LEU A 77 -7.14 7.02 2.05
C LEU A 77 -7.07 5.63 1.43
N VAL A 78 -8.20 4.92 1.41
CA VAL A 78 -8.33 3.64 0.72
C VAL A 78 -9.26 3.83 -0.47
N VAL A 79 -8.71 3.73 -1.68
CA VAL A 79 -9.50 3.76 -2.92
C VAL A 79 -9.72 2.32 -3.36
N VAL A 80 -10.98 1.93 -3.50
CA VAL A 80 -11.35 0.60 -4.01
C VAL A 80 -12.14 0.79 -5.29
N LEU A 81 -11.60 0.31 -6.40
CA LEU A 81 -12.33 0.25 -7.66
C LEU A 81 -13.03 -1.11 -7.73
N GLU A 82 -14.35 -1.10 -7.64
CA GLU A 82 -15.16 -2.31 -7.76
C GLU A 82 -15.37 -2.65 -9.25
N PRO A 83 -15.29 -3.94 -9.63
CA PRO A 83 -15.57 -4.40 -10.98
C PRO A 83 -16.91 -3.89 -11.50
N ARG A 84 -16.97 -3.47 -12.77
CA ARG A 84 -18.24 -3.52 -13.49
C ARG A 84 -18.64 -4.99 -13.58
N TRP A 85 -19.42 -5.49 -12.63
CA TRP A 85 -20.11 -6.77 -12.83
C TRP A 85 -21.11 -6.57 -13.96
N THR A 86 -20.66 -6.75 -15.20
CA THR A 86 -21.51 -7.13 -16.32
C THR A 86 -22.04 -8.50 -15.94
N GLY A 87 -23.16 -8.53 -15.21
CA GLY A 87 -23.80 -9.78 -14.87
C GLY A 87 -23.88 -10.60 -16.15
N MET A 88 -23.38 -11.83 -16.11
CA MET A 88 -23.47 -12.84 -17.17
C MET A 88 -24.94 -13.22 -17.49
N MET A 89 -25.89 -12.30 -17.34
CA MET A 89 -27.15 -12.36 -18.05
C MET A 89 -26.96 -11.63 -19.37
N SER A 90 -26.69 -12.44 -20.38
CA SER A 90 -26.91 -12.18 -21.80
C SER A 90 -28.28 -11.51 -22.03
N LEU A 91 -28.36 -10.20 -21.80
CA LEU A 91 -29.46 -9.36 -22.29
C LEU A 91 -28.98 -8.79 -23.62
N SER A 92 -29.59 -9.28 -24.68
CA SER A 92 -29.24 -9.11 -26.09
C SER A 92 -29.28 -7.68 -26.62
N GLN A 93 -29.40 -6.66 -25.77
CA GLN A 93 -29.37 -5.27 -26.17
C GLN A 93 -28.65 -4.43 -25.11
N PRO A 94 -27.50 -3.82 -25.43
CA PRO A 94 -26.98 -2.74 -24.59
C PRO A 94 -28.09 -1.70 -24.48
N PRO A 95 -28.46 -1.25 -23.26
CA PRO A 95 -29.42 -0.16 -23.11
C PRO A 95 -28.94 0.99 -24.00
N GLN A 96 -29.82 1.45 -24.89
CA GLN A 96 -29.50 2.49 -25.87
C GLN A 96 -28.90 3.68 -25.12
N ALA A 97 -27.59 3.83 -25.26
CA ALA A 97 -26.78 4.82 -24.56
C ALA A 97 -27.09 6.21 -25.14
N THR A 98 -28.16 6.84 -24.64
CA THR A 98 -28.46 8.25 -24.87
C THR A 98 -28.08 9.13 -23.68
N GLU A 99 -27.58 8.54 -22.58
CA GLU A 99 -27.02 9.28 -21.46
C GLU A 99 -25.62 9.79 -21.79
N ASN A 100 -25.41 11.10 -21.59
CA ASN A 100 -24.18 11.83 -21.85
C ASN A 100 -23.10 11.49 -20.80
N TRP A 101 -22.56 10.27 -20.85
CA TRP A 101 -21.59 9.76 -19.88
C TRP A 101 -20.33 10.63 -19.74
N SER A 102 -19.89 11.30 -20.81
CA SER A 102 -18.73 12.19 -20.76
C SER A 102 -18.97 13.41 -19.85
N ALA A 103 -20.15 14.04 -19.92
CA ALA A 103 -20.47 15.16 -19.03
C ALA A 103 -20.57 14.72 -17.56
N LEU A 104 -21.04 13.49 -17.31
CA LEU A 104 -21.05 12.91 -15.97
C LEU A 104 -19.64 12.62 -15.45
N ASP A 105 -18.76 12.10 -16.32
CA ASP A 105 -17.35 11.85 -16.01
C ASP A 105 -16.61 13.14 -15.66
N ASP A 106 -16.82 14.22 -16.43
CA ASP A 106 -16.21 15.53 -16.15
C ASP A 106 -16.69 16.12 -14.81
N SER A 107 -18.00 16.04 -14.54
CA SER A 107 -18.57 16.49 -13.27
C SER A 107 -18.01 15.70 -12.09
N LEU A 108 -17.90 14.38 -12.23
CA LEU A 108 -17.34 13.52 -11.20
C LEU A 108 -15.84 13.76 -10.98
N ALA A 109 -15.10 14.00 -12.05
CA ALA A 109 -13.69 14.37 -11.99
C ALA A 109 -13.50 15.65 -11.19
N ASP A 110 -14.33 16.68 -11.42
CA ASP A 110 -14.31 17.93 -10.64
C ASP A 110 -14.63 17.70 -9.17
N VAL A 111 -15.75 17.01 -8.88
CA VAL A 111 -16.17 16.75 -7.49
C VAL A 111 -15.11 15.93 -6.75
N LEU A 112 -14.54 14.91 -7.39
CA LEU A 112 -13.47 14.09 -6.80
C LEU A 112 -12.20 14.92 -6.58
N THR A 113 -11.81 15.76 -7.54
CA THR A 113 -10.64 16.65 -7.41
C THR A 113 -10.80 17.57 -6.20
N ARG A 114 -11.97 18.23 -6.08
CA ARG A 114 -12.27 19.10 -4.93
C ARG A 114 -12.30 18.33 -3.62
N ALA A 115 -12.92 17.15 -3.58
CA ALA A 115 -12.98 16.31 -2.40
C ALA A 115 -11.57 15.90 -1.93
N LEU A 116 -10.72 15.41 -2.84
CA LEU A 116 -9.34 15.02 -2.53
C LEU A 116 -8.47 16.20 -2.09
N ALA A 117 -8.69 17.40 -2.66
CA ALA A 117 -7.97 18.60 -2.26
C ALA A 117 -8.23 19.01 -0.79
N THR A 118 -9.35 18.59 -0.19
CA THR A 118 -9.61 18.82 1.24
C THR A 118 -8.79 17.91 2.16
N LEU A 119 -8.26 16.80 1.65
CA LEU A 119 -7.59 15.75 2.43
C LEU A 119 -6.09 16.05 2.63
N THR A 120 -5.79 17.14 3.33
CA THR A 120 -4.41 17.65 3.48
C THR A 120 -3.50 16.85 4.41
N LYS A 121 -4.06 15.95 5.23
CA LYS A 121 -3.35 15.17 6.26
C LYS A 121 -3.11 13.71 5.88
N ILE A 122 -3.37 13.33 4.64
CA ILE A 122 -3.21 11.95 4.19
C ILE A 122 -1.73 11.57 4.15
N ARG A 123 -1.39 10.56 4.97
CA ARG A 123 -0.06 9.97 5.06
C ARG A 123 0.03 8.62 4.39
N THR A 124 -1.05 7.87 4.37
CA THR A 124 -1.11 6.54 3.77
C THR A 124 -2.19 6.52 2.69
N VAL A 125 -1.82 6.07 1.49
CA VAL A 125 -2.78 5.83 0.42
C VAL A 125 -2.70 4.37 0.01
N ARG A 126 -3.86 3.71 -0.05
CA ARG A 126 -4.00 2.36 -0.58
C ARG A 126 -4.93 2.39 -1.78
N TYR A 127 -4.41 2.06 -2.93
CA TYR A 127 -5.16 1.98 -4.17
C TYR A 127 -5.36 0.51 -4.53
N ASN A 128 -6.57 0.01 -4.29
CA ASN A 128 -6.95 -1.36 -4.55
C ASN A 128 -7.78 -1.38 -5.83
N HIS A 129 -7.15 -1.73 -6.95
CA HIS A 129 -7.88 -1.97 -8.18
C HIS A 129 -8.29 -3.43 -8.26
N TRP A 130 -9.56 -3.72 -8.00
CA TRP A 130 -10.05 -5.08 -8.16
C TRP A 130 -10.19 -5.38 -9.66
N GLN A 131 -9.34 -6.27 -10.17
CA GLN A 131 -9.27 -6.59 -11.58
C GLN A 131 -10.52 -7.38 -12.03
N SER A 132 -11.52 -6.65 -12.54
CA SER A 132 -12.55 -7.24 -13.42
C SER A 132 -11.93 -7.60 -14.77
N ASP A 133 -12.55 -8.52 -15.51
CA ASP A 133 -12.09 -8.98 -16.82
C ASP A 133 -11.72 -7.85 -17.80
N SER A 134 -10.75 -8.18 -18.67
CA SER A 134 -9.86 -7.32 -19.47
C SER A 134 -10.50 -6.23 -20.32
N ASP A 135 -11.81 -6.23 -20.49
CA ASP A 135 -12.44 -5.56 -21.64
C ASP A 135 -12.95 -4.14 -21.32
N HIS A 136 -12.82 -3.67 -20.07
CA HIS A 136 -13.37 -2.36 -19.65
C HIS A 136 -12.37 -1.41 -18.98
N VAL A 137 -11.06 -1.67 -19.12
CA VAL A 137 -9.99 -0.90 -18.47
C VAL A 137 -9.96 0.57 -18.91
N ASP A 138 -10.49 0.90 -20.09
CA ASP A 138 -10.46 2.27 -20.63
C ASP A 138 -11.46 3.24 -19.96
N SER A 139 -12.42 2.74 -19.18
CA SER A 139 -13.52 3.57 -18.64
C SER A 139 -13.15 4.42 -17.42
N TRP A 140 -11.97 4.25 -16.82
CA TRP A 140 -11.54 4.99 -15.61
C TRP A 140 -10.29 5.86 -15.83
N THR A 141 -10.03 6.28 -17.07
CA THR A 141 -8.84 7.09 -17.40
C THR A 141 -8.84 8.46 -16.71
N TRP A 142 -9.99 9.12 -16.61
CA TRP A 142 -10.12 10.41 -15.92
C TRP A 142 -9.90 10.27 -14.40
N GLY A 143 -10.42 9.22 -13.77
CA GLY A 143 -10.28 9.05 -12.33
C GLY A 143 -8.84 8.73 -11.94
N ARG A 144 -8.11 8.06 -12.84
CA ARG A 144 -6.67 7.87 -12.73
C ARG A 144 -5.90 9.19 -12.78
N SER A 145 -6.20 10.10 -13.72
CA SER A 145 -5.48 11.37 -13.82
C SER A 145 -5.71 12.25 -12.58
N VAL A 146 -6.96 12.33 -12.10
CA VAL A 146 -7.32 13.03 -10.85
C VAL A 146 -6.55 12.45 -9.65
N PHE A 147 -6.49 11.13 -9.55
CA PHE A 147 -5.78 10.47 -8.45
C PHE A 147 -4.26 10.67 -8.51
N LEU A 148 -3.64 10.54 -9.67
CA LEU A 148 -2.21 10.80 -9.85
C LEU A 148 -1.84 12.25 -9.55
N ASP A 149 -2.68 13.21 -9.96
CA ASP A 149 -2.52 14.62 -9.63
C ASP A 149 -2.59 14.86 -8.11
N PHE A 150 -3.55 14.23 -7.42
CA PHE A 150 -3.63 14.25 -5.96
C PHE A 150 -2.36 13.70 -5.29
N LEU A 151 -1.86 12.53 -5.73
CA LEU A 151 -0.65 11.94 -5.17
C LEU A 151 0.57 12.85 -5.35
N ASN A 152 0.72 13.44 -6.54
CA ASN A 152 1.82 14.36 -6.86
C ASN A 152 1.78 15.66 -6.05
N LYS A 153 0.58 16.15 -5.74
CA LYS A 153 0.37 17.36 -4.92
C LYS A 153 0.44 17.10 -3.43
N SER A 154 0.34 15.85 -2.98
CA SER A 154 0.34 15.51 -1.57
C SER A 154 1.73 15.72 -0.95
N ALA A 155 1.83 16.72 -0.08
CA ALA A 155 3.05 17.01 0.68
C ALA A 155 3.23 16.12 1.91
N THR A 156 2.18 15.44 2.38
CA THR A 156 2.18 14.66 3.63
C THR A 156 2.19 13.15 3.42
N LEU A 157 2.14 12.70 2.16
CA LEU A 157 2.14 11.28 1.80
C LEU A 157 3.48 10.62 2.12
N GLU A 158 3.44 9.64 3.01
CA GLU A 158 4.58 8.87 3.51
C GLU A 158 4.53 7.40 3.05
N GLU A 159 3.32 6.84 2.86
CA GLU A 159 3.12 5.46 2.47
C GLU A 159 2.17 5.35 1.28
N LEU A 160 2.55 4.57 0.28
CA LEU A 160 1.75 4.32 -0.91
C LEU A 160 1.72 2.83 -1.19
N GLU A 161 0.51 2.27 -1.22
CA GLU A 161 0.24 0.91 -1.63
C GLU A 161 -0.59 0.93 -2.90
N LEU A 162 -0.07 0.32 -3.95
CA LEU A 162 -0.72 0.22 -5.26
C LEU A 162 -0.92 -1.26 -5.59
N ASP A 163 -2.17 -1.69 -5.66
CA ASP A 163 -2.57 -2.92 -6.34
C ASP A 163 -2.73 -2.59 -7.83
N ILE A 164 -1.73 -2.99 -8.60
CA ILE A 164 -1.56 -2.51 -9.97
C ILE A 164 -2.04 -3.58 -10.94
N PRO A 165 -3.14 -3.35 -11.70
CA PRO A 165 -3.36 -4.10 -12.92
C PRO A 165 -2.24 -3.72 -13.90
N ARG A 166 -1.77 -4.64 -14.75
CA ARG A 166 -0.65 -4.44 -15.70
C ARG A 166 -0.70 -3.15 -16.56
N MET A 167 -1.80 -2.41 -16.57
CA MET A 167 -2.02 -1.20 -17.37
C MET A 167 -2.06 0.11 -16.58
N LEU A 168 -1.81 0.11 -15.25
CA LEU A 168 -1.65 1.38 -14.54
C LEU A 168 -0.29 1.99 -14.89
N ASP A 169 -0.30 2.89 -15.85
CA ASP A 169 0.87 3.69 -16.15
C ASP A 169 1.05 4.74 -15.02
N VAL A 170 2.07 4.50 -14.19
CA VAL A 170 2.45 5.38 -13.09
C VAL A 170 3.59 6.31 -13.49
N SER A 171 3.80 6.51 -14.80
CA SER A 171 4.80 7.46 -15.30
C SER A 171 4.44 8.87 -14.82
N GLY A 172 5.44 9.57 -14.32
CA GLY A 172 5.27 10.93 -13.79
C GLY A 172 4.75 11.01 -12.36
N LEU A 173 4.51 9.89 -11.69
CA LEU A 173 4.24 9.88 -10.26
C LEU A 173 5.53 10.24 -9.48
N GLN A 174 5.48 11.35 -8.75
CA GLN A 174 6.57 11.90 -7.94
C GLN A 174 6.05 12.27 -6.55
N VAL A 175 6.35 11.46 -5.54
CA VAL A 175 5.89 11.67 -4.17
C VAL A 175 7.08 12.05 -3.29
N ARG A 176 7.24 13.34 -3.03
CA ARG A 176 8.46 13.90 -2.42
C ARG A 176 8.82 13.32 -1.05
N ASN A 177 7.83 12.86 -0.27
CA ASN A 177 8.01 12.41 1.10
C ASN A 177 7.75 10.90 1.27
N LEU A 178 7.70 10.15 0.18
CA LEU A 178 7.41 8.73 0.24
C LEU A 178 8.54 7.96 0.95
N ARG A 179 8.18 7.31 2.04
CA ARG A 179 9.04 6.45 2.86
C ARG A 179 8.78 4.97 2.61
N LYS A 180 7.53 4.61 2.31
CA LYS A 180 7.11 3.24 2.05
C LYS A 180 6.35 3.13 0.74
N LEU A 181 6.80 2.22 -0.12
CA LEU A 181 6.13 1.90 -1.37
C LEU A 181 5.84 0.41 -1.41
N THR A 182 4.56 0.07 -1.54
CA THR A 182 4.08 -1.29 -1.77
C THR A 182 3.49 -1.39 -3.15
N LEU A 183 4.08 -2.22 -4.00
CA LEU A 183 3.57 -2.54 -5.33
C LEU A 183 3.09 -3.99 -5.31
N LYS A 184 1.80 -4.21 -5.54
CA LYS A 184 1.21 -5.54 -5.64
C LYS A 184 0.88 -5.79 -7.11
N LEU A 185 1.50 -6.82 -7.68
CA LEU A 185 1.16 -7.33 -9.00
C LEU A 185 0.44 -8.65 -8.80
N ASN A 186 -0.88 -8.65 -8.88
CA ASN A 186 -1.69 -9.86 -8.78
C ASN A 186 -1.98 -10.43 -10.18
N PRO A 187 -1.16 -11.35 -10.70
CA PRO A 187 -1.52 -12.10 -11.89
C PRO A 187 -2.81 -12.91 -11.64
N LYS A 188 -3.89 -12.67 -12.40
CA LYS A 188 -4.99 -13.66 -12.49
C LYS A 188 -4.46 -15.04 -12.96
N PRO A 189 -5.21 -16.14 -12.88
CA PRO A 189 -4.72 -17.43 -13.40
C PRO A 189 -4.58 -17.46 -14.94
N ASP A 190 -5.44 -16.75 -15.67
CA ASP A 190 -5.61 -16.92 -17.13
C ASP A 190 -4.87 -15.90 -18.03
N TRP A 191 -4.10 -14.95 -17.48
CA TRP A 191 -3.46 -13.89 -18.30
C TRP A 191 -2.30 -14.37 -19.17
N ARG A 192 -1.80 -15.60 -19.03
CA ARG A 192 -0.74 -16.12 -19.91
C ARG A 192 -1.14 -16.05 -21.39
N ALA A 193 -2.44 -15.92 -21.68
CA ALA A 193 -3.00 -15.78 -23.02
C ALA A 193 -3.10 -14.33 -23.55
N VAL A 194 -2.95 -13.28 -22.72
CA VAL A 194 -3.07 -11.89 -23.20
C VAL A 194 -1.68 -11.36 -23.59
N PRO A 195 -1.42 -11.08 -24.88
CA PRO A 195 -0.16 -10.50 -25.32
C PRO A 195 0.04 -9.14 -24.64
N LEU A 196 1.21 -8.92 -24.05
CA LEU A 196 1.57 -7.60 -23.54
C LEU A 196 1.53 -6.57 -24.69
N PRO A 197 1.04 -5.34 -24.45
CA PRO A 197 1.09 -4.28 -25.46
C PRO A 197 2.53 -4.08 -25.91
N GLN A 198 2.81 -4.36 -27.19
CA GLN A 198 4.18 -4.37 -27.73
C GLN A 198 4.79 -2.96 -27.90
N THR A 199 4.01 -1.90 -27.68
CA THR A 199 4.37 -0.51 -28.03
C THR A 199 4.62 0.41 -26.83
N GLY A 200 4.59 -0.10 -25.60
CA GLY A 200 4.84 0.68 -24.38
C GLY A 200 6.21 0.41 -23.76
N THR A 201 6.73 1.38 -22.99
CA THR A 201 7.82 1.12 -22.05
C THR A 201 7.40 -0.07 -21.17
N PRO A 202 8.25 -1.10 -20.98
CA PRO A 202 7.87 -2.26 -20.18
C PRO A 202 7.40 -1.81 -18.79
N VAL A 203 6.27 -2.34 -18.31
CA VAL A 203 5.65 -1.96 -17.02
C VAL A 203 6.67 -1.91 -15.87
N TYR A 204 7.60 -2.87 -15.86
CA TYR A 204 8.70 -2.94 -14.90
C TYR A 204 9.67 -1.76 -14.97
N GLN A 205 9.91 -1.19 -16.15
CA GLN A 205 10.72 0.02 -16.30
C GLN A 205 10.00 1.22 -15.69
N THR A 206 8.70 1.34 -15.87
CA THR A 206 7.90 2.40 -15.24
C THR A 206 7.96 2.28 -13.71
N PHE A 207 7.88 1.08 -13.16
CA PHE A 207 8.04 0.85 -11.72
C PHE A 207 9.46 1.13 -11.22
N ALA A 208 10.48 0.70 -11.95
CA ALA A 208 11.86 1.01 -11.59
C ALA A 208 12.09 2.53 -11.59
N ASN A 209 11.58 3.24 -12.60
CA ASN A 209 11.66 4.71 -12.67
C ASN A 209 10.89 5.37 -11.51
N LEU A 210 9.72 4.84 -11.14
CA LEU A 210 8.96 5.31 -9.99
C LEU A 210 9.80 5.15 -8.71
N ILE A 211 10.37 3.97 -8.46
CA ILE A 211 11.20 3.69 -7.27
C ILE A 211 12.42 4.62 -7.24
N LEU A 212 13.14 4.75 -8.36
CA LEU A 212 14.32 5.60 -8.46
C LEU A 212 14.02 7.09 -8.30
N ALA A 213 12.80 7.53 -8.61
CA ALA A 213 12.37 8.90 -8.39
C ALA A 213 12.14 9.23 -6.90
N GLN A 214 12.05 8.23 -6.01
CA GLN A 214 11.80 8.43 -4.59
C GLN A 214 13.13 8.49 -3.81
N ASN A 215 13.57 9.69 -3.46
CA ASN A 215 14.83 9.91 -2.74
C ASN A 215 14.77 9.60 -1.22
N ARG A 216 13.57 9.42 -0.65
CA ARG A 216 13.34 9.18 0.78
C ARG A 216 12.79 7.79 1.09
N LEU A 217 12.71 6.94 0.07
CA LEU A 217 12.10 5.63 0.19
C LEU A 217 13.00 4.71 1.04
N SER A 218 12.50 4.33 2.21
CA SER A 218 13.17 3.47 3.18
C SER A 218 12.65 2.03 3.15
N ALA A 219 11.38 1.83 2.77
CA ALA A 219 10.74 0.52 2.71
C ALA A 219 10.17 0.24 1.31
N LEU A 220 10.58 -0.86 0.71
CA LEU A 220 10.14 -1.30 -0.61
C LEU A 220 9.50 -2.69 -0.53
N HIS A 221 8.21 -2.78 -0.82
CA HIS A 221 7.44 -4.01 -0.79
C HIS A 221 6.97 -4.36 -2.20
N LEU A 222 7.48 -5.44 -2.77
CA LEU A 222 7.11 -5.94 -4.10
C LEU A 222 6.36 -7.26 -3.93
N GLU A 223 5.03 -7.21 -3.96
CA GLU A 223 4.17 -8.37 -3.70
C GLU A 223 3.52 -8.93 -4.97
N GLY A 224 3.08 -10.19 -4.87
CA GLY A 224 2.39 -10.94 -5.91
C GLY A 224 3.32 -11.86 -6.72
N ASP A 225 2.74 -12.65 -7.63
CA ASP A 225 3.47 -13.75 -8.31
C ASP A 225 4.21 -13.29 -9.59
N ALA A 226 4.29 -11.98 -9.81
CA ALA A 226 5.03 -11.42 -10.94
C ALA A 226 6.54 -11.50 -10.71
N GLU A 227 7.30 -11.73 -11.78
CA GLU A 227 8.75 -11.73 -11.74
C GLU A 227 9.28 -10.28 -11.74
N TRP A 228 9.84 -9.85 -10.60
CA TRP A 228 10.40 -8.50 -10.40
C TRP A 228 11.86 -8.36 -10.90
N SER A 229 12.44 -9.37 -11.57
CA SER A 229 13.85 -9.41 -12.00
C SER A 229 14.27 -8.20 -12.83
N ALA A 230 13.40 -7.71 -13.72
CA ALA A 230 13.67 -6.51 -14.51
C ALA A 230 13.83 -5.26 -13.64
N VAL A 231 13.00 -5.12 -12.60
CA VAL A 231 13.09 -3.99 -11.64
C VAL A 231 14.41 -4.07 -10.89
N TRP A 232 14.74 -5.22 -10.30
CA TRP A 232 16.00 -5.40 -9.56
C TRP A 232 17.24 -5.12 -10.41
N ARG A 233 17.24 -5.58 -11.66
CA ARG A 233 18.34 -5.30 -12.61
C ARG A 233 18.52 -3.81 -12.89
N ILE A 234 17.43 -3.06 -13.04
CA ILE A 234 17.47 -1.60 -13.27
C ILE A 234 17.90 -0.85 -12.00
N LEU A 235 17.39 -1.24 -10.83
CA LEU A 235 17.78 -0.64 -9.55
C LEU A 235 19.28 -0.83 -9.30
N ARG A 236 19.81 -2.03 -9.57
CA ARG A 236 21.24 -2.34 -9.43
C ARG A 236 22.13 -1.55 -10.40
N SER A 237 21.70 -1.35 -11.65
CA SER A 237 22.52 -0.66 -12.66
C SER A 237 22.58 0.85 -12.48
N THR A 238 21.71 1.42 -11.65
CA THR A 238 21.63 2.87 -11.45
C THR A 238 22.69 3.32 -10.44
N ARG A 239 23.53 4.30 -10.82
CA ARG A 239 24.66 4.79 -10.00
C ARG A 239 24.27 5.29 -8.61
N HIS A 240 23.06 5.84 -8.50
CA HIS A 240 22.43 6.17 -7.23
C HIS A 240 21.54 5.00 -6.82
N CYS A 241 22.17 3.88 -6.48
CA CYS A 241 21.46 2.70 -6.01
C CYS A 241 20.63 3.13 -4.81
N MET A 242 19.31 3.12 -4.97
CA MET A 242 18.38 3.31 -3.88
C MET A 242 18.62 2.15 -2.90
N LYS A 243 18.86 2.47 -1.63
CA LYS A 243 19.20 1.50 -0.58
C LYS A 243 18.09 1.52 0.48
N PRO A 244 17.01 0.75 0.27
CA PRO A 244 15.98 0.60 1.30
C PRO A 244 16.59 -0.08 2.52
N VAL A 245 16.13 0.31 3.70
CA VAL A 245 16.42 -0.40 4.95
C VAL A 245 15.46 -1.58 5.15
N GLU A 246 14.30 -1.56 4.47
CA GLU A 246 13.31 -2.63 4.53
C GLU A 246 12.92 -3.11 3.12
N ILE A 247 13.06 -4.41 2.88
CA ILE A 247 12.60 -5.06 1.64
C ILE A 247 11.62 -6.19 2.00
N THR A 248 10.47 -6.20 1.32
CA THR A 248 9.55 -7.35 1.31
C THR A 248 9.33 -7.80 -0.12
N THR A 249 9.49 -9.10 -0.39
CA THR A 249 9.16 -9.68 -1.71
C THR A 249 8.61 -11.09 -1.59
N ASN A 250 7.74 -11.46 -2.53
CA ASN A 250 7.21 -12.81 -2.62
C ASN A 250 8.10 -13.72 -3.46
N VAL A 251 8.75 -13.18 -4.49
CA VAL A 251 9.55 -13.94 -5.46
C VAL A 251 11.03 -13.65 -5.24
N VAL A 252 11.83 -14.70 -5.17
CA VAL A 252 13.29 -14.64 -5.02
C VAL A 252 13.95 -15.00 -6.34
N THR A 253 14.80 -14.11 -6.85
CA THR A 253 15.51 -14.30 -8.12
C THR A 253 16.99 -13.96 -7.98
N GLN A 254 17.80 -14.38 -8.96
CA GLN A 254 19.23 -14.06 -8.98
C GLN A 254 19.48 -12.54 -9.09
N GLU A 255 18.58 -11.81 -9.74
CA GLU A 255 18.64 -10.36 -9.87
C GLU A 255 18.38 -9.65 -8.55
N LEU A 256 17.42 -10.13 -7.73
CA LEU A 256 17.22 -9.65 -6.37
C LEU A 256 18.52 -9.81 -5.57
N PHE A 257 19.11 -10.99 -5.61
CA PHE A 257 20.33 -11.29 -4.88
C PHE A 257 21.52 -10.44 -5.32
N SER A 258 21.66 -10.27 -6.63
CA SER A 258 22.66 -9.37 -7.19
C SER A 258 22.45 -7.91 -6.79
N TYR A 259 21.19 -7.51 -6.54
CA TYR A 259 20.86 -6.18 -6.05
C TYR A 259 21.19 -6.07 -4.55
N LEU A 260 20.81 -7.04 -3.73
CA LEU A 260 21.13 -7.06 -2.30
C LEU A 260 22.65 -7.03 -2.05
N THR A 261 23.44 -7.81 -2.79
CA THR A 261 24.91 -7.78 -2.69
C THR A 261 25.55 -6.47 -3.14
N SER A 262 24.81 -5.61 -3.85
CA SER A 262 25.33 -4.32 -4.32
C SER A 262 25.37 -3.23 -3.24
N PHE A 263 24.78 -3.49 -2.06
CA PHE A 263 24.81 -2.56 -0.94
C PHE A 263 24.84 -3.29 0.42
N SER A 264 25.00 -2.52 1.50
CA SER A 264 24.87 -2.96 2.89
C SER A 264 23.96 -1.98 3.65
N GLY A 265 23.59 -2.29 4.90
CA GLY A 265 22.68 -1.44 5.68
C GLY A 265 21.20 -1.83 5.58
N LEU A 266 20.89 -3.03 5.10
CA LEU A 266 19.52 -3.56 5.14
C LEU A 266 19.20 -3.97 6.59
N GLU A 267 18.12 -3.45 7.13
CA GLU A 267 17.66 -3.70 8.51
C GLU A 267 16.58 -4.78 8.57
N LYS A 268 15.68 -4.81 7.58
CA LYS A 268 14.56 -5.74 7.53
C LYS A 268 14.46 -6.41 6.16
N LEU A 269 14.44 -7.74 6.16
CA LEU A 269 14.23 -8.52 4.95
C LEU A 269 13.13 -9.57 5.17
N THR A 270 12.06 -9.46 4.37
CA THR A 270 10.98 -10.45 4.34
C THR A 270 10.89 -11.11 2.97
N LEU A 271 11.17 -12.42 2.91
CA LEU A 271 11.02 -13.28 1.74
C LEU A 271 9.82 -14.21 1.98
N ARG A 272 8.62 -13.84 1.51
CA ARG A 272 7.37 -14.51 1.92
C ARG A 272 7.19 -15.94 1.40
N SER A 273 7.84 -16.29 0.29
CA SER A 273 7.71 -17.60 -0.34
C SER A 273 8.88 -17.83 -1.31
N PRO A 274 10.12 -17.95 -0.80
CA PRO A 274 11.28 -18.10 -1.65
C PRO A 274 11.20 -19.43 -2.43
N ASP A 275 10.92 -19.34 -3.72
CA ASP A 275 10.86 -20.47 -4.63
C ASP A 275 11.63 -20.17 -5.93
N GLY A 276 12.62 -21.01 -6.24
CA GLY A 276 13.36 -21.00 -7.50
C GLY A 276 12.65 -21.75 -8.63
N GLY A 277 11.41 -22.19 -8.41
CA GLY A 277 10.58 -22.94 -9.35
C GLY A 277 10.84 -24.45 -9.35
N ASN A 278 11.92 -24.90 -8.73
CA ASN A 278 12.21 -26.31 -8.43
C ASN A 278 13.19 -26.40 -7.26
N LEU A 279 13.26 -27.58 -6.62
CA LEU A 279 14.07 -27.82 -5.42
C LEU A 279 15.55 -27.46 -5.59
N ASP A 280 16.18 -27.84 -6.71
CA ASP A 280 17.60 -27.57 -6.94
C ASP A 280 17.86 -26.06 -7.12
N ALA A 281 17.00 -25.35 -7.82
CA ALA A 281 17.09 -23.90 -7.97
C ALA A 281 16.87 -23.19 -6.64
N SER A 282 15.86 -23.61 -5.86
CA SER A 282 15.61 -23.09 -4.51
C SER A 282 16.81 -23.33 -3.58
N ASN A 283 17.43 -24.51 -3.65
CA ASN A 283 18.62 -24.83 -2.85
C ASN A 283 19.83 -23.97 -3.26
N ARG A 284 20.09 -23.79 -4.55
CA ARG A 284 21.17 -22.88 -5.02
C ARG A 284 20.94 -21.44 -4.58
N LEU A 285 19.69 -20.97 -4.62
CA LEU A 285 19.35 -19.65 -4.13
C LEU A 285 19.55 -19.55 -2.61
N ALA A 286 19.10 -20.54 -1.84
CA ALA A 286 19.32 -20.56 -0.40
C ALA A 286 20.81 -20.54 -0.04
N ASP A 287 21.63 -21.35 -0.71
CA ASP A 287 23.08 -21.38 -0.50
C ASP A 287 23.69 -19.99 -0.79
N ALA A 288 23.38 -19.39 -1.94
CA ALA A 288 23.84 -18.04 -2.27
C ALA A 288 23.38 -16.98 -1.26
N PHE A 289 22.15 -17.11 -0.74
CA PHE A 289 21.62 -16.20 0.27
C PHE A 289 22.40 -16.29 1.58
N PHE A 290 22.53 -17.48 2.15
CA PHE A 290 23.18 -17.67 3.45
C PHE A 290 24.70 -17.49 3.39
N GLU A 291 25.35 -17.85 2.28
CA GLU A 291 26.81 -17.75 2.15
C GLU A 291 27.29 -16.37 1.73
N THR A 292 26.49 -15.60 0.96
CA THR A 292 26.95 -14.33 0.38
C THR A 292 26.16 -13.12 0.88
N ILE A 293 24.82 -13.18 0.87
CA ILE A 293 23.98 -12.01 1.13
C ILE A 293 23.84 -11.74 2.61
N LEU A 294 23.55 -12.79 3.39
CA LEU A 294 23.34 -12.61 4.81
C LEU A 294 24.59 -12.06 5.51
N PRO A 295 25.82 -12.55 5.23
CA PRO A 295 27.04 -11.97 5.78
C PRO A 295 27.23 -10.49 5.42
N SER A 296 26.85 -10.05 4.21
CA SER A 296 27.01 -8.64 3.80
C SER A 296 26.06 -7.67 4.53
N HIS A 297 25.02 -8.19 5.19
CA HIS A 297 24.08 -7.42 5.99
C HIS A 297 24.10 -7.78 7.48
N ALA A 298 25.03 -8.65 7.93
CA ALA A 298 25.01 -9.20 9.29
C ALA A 298 25.14 -8.14 10.41
N GLU A 299 25.72 -6.97 10.11
CA GLU A 299 25.85 -5.87 11.07
C GLU A 299 24.59 -4.99 11.16
N SER A 300 23.79 -4.94 10.08
CA SER A 300 22.63 -4.05 9.99
C SER A 300 21.30 -4.76 10.13
N LEU A 301 21.23 -6.04 9.73
CA LEU A 301 19.99 -6.79 9.64
C LEU A 301 19.49 -7.15 11.05
N THR A 302 18.38 -6.54 11.45
CA THR A 302 17.73 -6.80 12.74
C THR A 302 16.56 -7.76 12.61
N GLU A 303 15.91 -7.81 11.43
CA GLU A 303 14.74 -8.65 11.19
C GLU A 303 14.89 -9.43 9.88
N LEU A 304 14.92 -10.76 9.98
CA LEU A 304 14.89 -11.67 8.84
C LEU A 304 13.67 -12.59 8.94
N SER A 305 12.79 -12.50 7.96
CA SER A 305 11.65 -13.42 7.81
C SER A 305 11.74 -14.14 6.49
N CYS A 306 11.89 -15.46 6.52
CA CYS A 306 12.05 -16.29 5.34
C CYS A 306 11.27 -17.61 5.49
N PRO A 307 9.93 -17.57 5.55
CA PRO A 307 9.13 -18.79 5.57
C PRO A 307 9.32 -19.57 4.27
N ALA A 308 9.95 -20.74 4.35
CA ALA A 308 10.12 -21.61 3.20
C ALA A 308 8.76 -22.11 2.69
N ALA A 309 8.53 -22.01 1.38
CA ALA A 309 7.31 -22.49 0.74
C ALA A 309 7.20 -24.03 0.78
N HIS A 310 8.35 -24.69 0.67
CA HIS A 310 8.53 -26.14 0.64
C HIS A 310 9.79 -26.53 1.40
N GLU A 311 9.97 -27.82 1.70
CA GLU A 311 11.20 -28.38 2.25
C GLU A 311 12.38 -28.08 1.31
N SER A 312 13.14 -27.04 1.64
CA SER A 312 14.29 -26.57 0.87
C SER A 312 15.34 -26.05 1.84
N ARG A 313 16.52 -25.69 1.32
CA ARG A 313 17.59 -25.10 2.14
C ARG A 313 17.25 -23.71 2.70
N PHE A 314 16.13 -23.08 2.31
CA PHE A 314 15.60 -21.91 3.03
C PHE A 314 15.06 -22.27 4.41
N SER A 315 14.62 -23.51 4.63
CA SER A 315 14.21 -23.98 5.96
C SER A 315 15.42 -24.03 6.90
N PHE A 316 15.19 -23.71 8.18
CA PHE A 316 16.21 -23.86 9.21
C PHE A 316 16.55 -25.35 9.41
N GLY A 317 17.84 -25.67 9.33
CA GLY A 317 18.38 -27.02 9.44
C GLY A 317 19.85 -26.98 9.84
N THR A 318 20.52 -28.13 9.77
CA THR A 318 21.94 -28.23 10.18
C THR A 318 22.88 -27.42 9.30
N HIS A 319 22.52 -27.14 8.04
CA HIS A 319 23.33 -26.39 7.09
C HIS A 319 23.39 -24.87 7.38
N ASN A 320 22.35 -24.31 8.00
CA ASN A 320 22.27 -22.88 8.35
C ASN A 320 22.15 -22.65 9.86
N VAL A 321 22.43 -23.65 10.70
CA VAL A 321 22.32 -23.52 12.17
C VAL A 321 23.21 -22.42 12.75
N HIS A 322 24.37 -22.16 12.10
CA HIS A 322 25.26 -21.07 12.48
C HIS A 322 24.61 -19.70 12.30
N VAL A 323 23.66 -19.57 11.37
CA VAL A 323 22.83 -18.37 11.18
C VAL A 323 21.83 -18.21 12.32
N ALA A 324 21.21 -19.29 12.78
CA ALA A 324 20.28 -19.25 13.91
C ALA A 324 21.00 -18.85 15.23
N LEU A 325 22.29 -19.16 15.36
CA LEU A 325 23.12 -18.68 16.47
C LEU A 325 23.34 -17.16 16.40
N LEU A 326 23.54 -16.60 15.20
CA LEU A 326 23.60 -15.15 15.01
C LEU A 326 22.26 -14.48 15.39
N GLU A 327 21.11 -15.08 15.07
CA GLU A 327 19.80 -14.52 15.44
C GLU A 327 19.61 -14.44 16.98
N ARG A 328 20.11 -15.44 17.72
CA ARG A 328 20.10 -15.40 19.20
C ARG A 328 20.99 -14.30 19.75
N GLU A 329 22.17 -14.10 19.16
CA GLU A 329 23.04 -12.98 19.53
C GLU A 329 22.39 -11.62 19.19
N TRP A 330 21.63 -11.53 18.09
CA TRP A 330 20.90 -10.32 17.70
C TRP A 330 19.79 -9.98 18.69
N ARG A 331 18.92 -10.94 19.05
CA ARG A 331 17.88 -10.71 20.06
C ARG A 331 18.46 -10.36 21.43
N GLY A 332 19.59 -10.95 21.81
CA GLY A 332 20.28 -10.62 23.06
C GLY A 332 20.83 -9.19 23.11
N ARG A 333 21.22 -8.60 21.97
CA ARG A 333 21.68 -7.20 21.90
C ARG A 333 20.52 -6.20 21.97
N GLU A 334 19.36 -6.53 21.41
CA GLU A 334 18.16 -5.69 21.56
C GLU A 334 17.77 -5.58 23.04
N GLU A 335 17.67 -6.69 23.78
CA GLU A 335 17.32 -6.68 25.20
C GLU A 335 18.28 -5.84 26.06
N GLN A 336 19.58 -5.82 25.75
CA GLN A 336 20.57 -4.99 26.44
C GLN A 336 20.49 -3.49 26.08
N SER A 337 20.06 -3.16 24.86
CA SER A 337 19.90 -1.76 24.43
C SER A 337 18.71 -1.09 25.15
N TRP A 338 17.64 -1.84 25.44
CA TRP A 338 16.47 -1.32 26.19
C TRP A 338 16.80 -1.00 27.66
N GLU A 339 17.72 -1.74 28.28
CA GLU A 339 18.13 -1.51 29.68
C GLU A 339 19.00 -0.26 29.86
N HIS A 340 19.64 0.23 28.79
CA HIS A 340 20.48 1.43 28.84
C HIS A 340 19.72 2.73 28.56
N ASP A 341 18.62 2.69 27.79
CA ASP A 341 17.79 3.88 27.49
C ASP A 341 16.73 4.20 28.56
N THR A 342 16.60 3.36 29.60
CA THR A 342 15.64 3.55 30.70
C THR A 342 16.28 4.01 32.02
N ARG A 343 17.54 4.45 32.00
CA ARG A 343 18.23 5.07 33.14
C ARG A 343 18.65 6.50 32.81
#